data_AF-A0A7S3XY56-F1
#
_entry.id   AF-A0A7S3XY56-F1
#
_cell.length_a   1.000
_cell.length_b   1.000
_cell.length_c   1.000
_cell.angle_alpha   90.00
_cell.angle_beta   90.00
_cell.angle_gamma   90.00
#
_symmetry.space_group_name_H-M   'P 1'
#
loop_
_entity.id
_entity.type
_entity.pdbx_description
1 polymer ?
#
loop_
_entity_poly.entity_id
_entity_poly.type
_entity_poly.pdbx_seq_one_letter_code
_entity_poly.pdbx_strand_id
1 'polypeptide(L)'
;SAEPLLKAKCLAGLAWCNALKGQMEDATALIASVKKSFSAEASSDAEIKAAVAQVDIMLTEPDGEGDALEAAAAAAPGDLGALLALARKRAAQGRHAEALDLALQIVREDMSWNNGAGKELTLQIFESLGPDSEITKTGRRRLTNLLFV
;
A
#
# COMPACT_ATOMS: atom_id res chain seq x y z
N SER A 1 16.81 6.97 -25.25
CA SER A 1 15.97 5.93 -25.89
C SER A 1 14.94 5.47 -24.87
N ALA A 2 13.66 5.35 -25.24
CA ALA A 2 12.55 5.03 -24.31
C ALA A 2 12.45 3.54 -23.92
N GLU A 3 13.20 2.69 -24.63
CA GLU A 3 13.19 1.23 -24.47
C GLU A 3 13.52 0.70 -23.05
N PRO A 4 14.48 1.28 -22.29
CA PRO A 4 14.77 0.85 -20.93
C PRO A 4 13.61 1.12 -19.96
N LEU A 5 12.93 2.26 -20.11
CA LEU A 5 11.82 2.62 -19.24
C LEU A 5 10.62 1.69 -19.47
N LEU A 6 10.31 1.37 -20.73
CA LEU A 6 9.23 0.43 -21.05
C LEU A 6 9.50 -0.96 -20.45
N LYS A 7 10.73 -1.47 -20.55
CA LYS A 7 11.13 -2.75 -19.93
C LYS A 7 10.93 -2.73 -18.41
N ALA A 8 11.28 -1.62 -17.76
CA ALA A 8 11.08 -1.45 -16.32
C ALA A 8 9.59 -1.51 -15.93
N LYS A 9 8.73 -0.80 -16.68
CA LYS A 9 7.27 -0.82 -16.47
C LYS A 9 6.70 -2.24 -16.61
N CYS A 10 7.09 -2.96 -17.65
CA CYS A 10 6.64 -4.34 -17.86
C CYS A 10 7.08 -5.27 -16.72
N LEU A 11 8.32 -5.16 -16.25
CA LEU A 11 8.81 -5.98 -15.14
C LEU A 11 8.12 -5.65 -13.81
N ALA A 12 7.84 -4.38 -13.55
CA ALA A 12 7.08 -3.97 -12.36
C ALA A 12 5.64 -4.50 -12.40
N GLY A 13 4.97 -4.42 -13.57
CA GLY A 13 3.65 -5.02 -13.76
C GLY A 13 3.66 -6.56 -13.63
N LEU A 14 4.70 -7.23 -14.12
CA LEU A 14 4.86 -8.68 -13.95
C LEU A 14 5.03 -9.06 -12.48
N ALA A 15 5.77 -8.26 -11.70
CA ALA A 15 5.91 -8.47 -10.27
C ALA A 15 4.55 -8.43 -9.56
N TRP A 16 3.72 -7.44 -9.90
CA TRP A 16 2.36 -7.34 -9.37
C TRP A 16 1.49 -8.54 -9.75
N CYS A 17 1.55 -9.02 -11.00
CA CYS A 17 0.85 -10.23 -11.43
C CYS A 17 1.28 -11.47 -10.64
N ASN A 18 2.58 -11.61 -10.33
CA ASN A 18 3.08 -12.73 -9.52
C ASN A 18 2.60 -12.61 -8.07
N ALA A 19 2.56 -11.41 -7.50
CA ALA A 19 2.02 -11.18 -6.15
C ALA A 19 0.53 -11.57 -6.08
N LEU A 20 -0.28 -11.22 -7.08
CA LEU A 20 -1.69 -11.63 -7.17
C LEU A 20 -1.87 -13.16 -7.26
N LYS A 21 -0.87 -13.90 -7.74
CA LYS A 21 -0.87 -15.36 -7.78
C LYS A 21 -0.30 -16.00 -6.50
N GLY A 22 0.08 -15.21 -5.50
CA GLY A 22 0.74 -15.68 -4.28
C GLY A 22 2.22 -16.00 -4.45
N GLN A 23 2.83 -15.68 -5.59
CA GLN A 23 4.25 -15.93 -5.87
C GLN A 23 5.10 -14.76 -5.35
N MET A 24 5.12 -14.59 -4.04
CA MET A 24 5.72 -13.41 -3.38
C MET A 24 7.25 -13.32 -3.54
N GLU A 25 7.93 -14.46 -3.54
CA GLU A 25 9.38 -14.52 -3.77
C GLU A 25 9.75 -14.01 -5.16
N ASP A 26 9.02 -14.48 -6.19
CA ASP A 26 9.21 -14.04 -7.57
C ASP A 26 8.87 -12.56 -7.76
N ALA A 27 7.77 -12.09 -7.15
CA ALA A 27 7.38 -10.68 -7.18
C ALA A 27 8.48 -9.79 -6.58
N THR A 28 9.03 -10.20 -5.44
CA THR A 28 10.10 -9.46 -4.74
C THR A 28 11.39 -9.44 -5.56
N ALA A 29 11.76 -10.58 -6.17
CA ALA A 29 12.93 -10.67 -7.03
C ALA A 29 12.81 -9.77 -8.28
N LEU A 30 11.62 -9.71 -8.88
CA LEU A 30 11.36 -8.83 -10.02
C LEU A 30 11.46 -7.34 -9.62
N ILE A 31 10.89 -6.94 -8.48
CA ILE A 31 11.04 -5.56 -7.99
C ILE A 31 12.49 -5.23 -7.69
N ALA A 32 13.24 -6.15 -7.08
CA ALA A 32 14.67 -5.96 -6.84
C ALA A 32 15.44 -5.78 -8.17
N SER A 33 15.08 -6.54 -9.20
CA SER A 33 15.64 -6.36 -10.54
C SER A 33 15.26 -5.01 -11.14
N VAL A 34 14.02 -4.54 -10.95
CA VAL A 34 13.60 -3.20 -11.40
C VAL A 34 14.41 -2.11 -10.70
N LYS A 35 14.59 -2.21 -9.38
CA LYS A 35 15.38 -1.24 -8.59
C LYS A 35 16.87 -1.24 -8.97
N LYS A 36 17.44 -2.40 -9.34
CA LYS A 36 18.87 -2.56 -9.67
C LYS A 36 19.20 -2.18 -11.12
N SER A 37 18.32 -2.52 -12.06
CA SER A 37 18.63 -2.49 -13.49
C SER A 37 18.22 -1.20 -14.21
N PHE A 38 17.47 -0.31 -13.55
CA PHE A 38 16.95 0.89 -14.20
C PHE A 38 17.34 2.19 -13.48
N SER A 39 17.42 3.28 -14.24
CA SER A 39 17.95 4.58 -13.81
C SER A 39 17.05 5.28 -12.78
N ALA A 40 17.55 6.36 -12.17
CA ALA A 40 16.76 7.23 -11.28
C ALA A 40 15.44 7.74 -11.90
N GLU A 41 15.38 7.85 -13.24
CA GLU A 41 14.16 8.18 -13.98
C GLU A 41 13.10 7.07 -13.88
N ALA A 42 13.49 5.80 -13.98
CA ALA A 42 12.57 4.68 -13.81
C ALA A 42 12.07 4.56 -12.37
N SER A 43 12.94 4.81 -11.38
CA SER A 43 12.53 4.89 -9.98
C SER A 43 11.60 6.06 -9.67
N SER A 44 11.51 7.06 -10.57
CA SER A 44 10.64 8.22 -10.44
C SER A 44 9.32 8.09 -11.17
N ASP A 45 9.19 7.11 -12.06
CA ASP A 45 8.01 6.87 -12.89
C ASP A 45 6.81 6.41 -12.03
N ALA A 46 5.64 6.99 -12.31
CA ALA A 46 4.45 6.79 -11.51
C ALA A 46 3.91 5.35 -11.59
N GLU A 47 3.99 4.71 -12.76
CA GLU A 47 3.49 3.34 -12.95
C GLU A 47 4.36 2.33 -12.22
N ILE A 48 5.68 2.54 -12.25
CA ILE A 48 6.63 1.69 -11.52
C ILE A 48 6.43 1.83 -10.01
N LYS A 49 6.30 3.05 -9.51
CA LYS A 49 6.00 3.30 -8.09
C LYS A 49 4.70 2.67 -7.65
N ALA A 50 3.65 2.80 -8.46
CA ALA A 50 2.36 2.20 -8.16
C ALA A 50 2.46 0.67 -8.04
N ALA A 51 3.08 0.01 -9.02
CA ALA A 51 3.27 -1.44 -8.99
C ALA A 51 4.13 -1.91 -7.81
N VAL A 52 5.21 -1.19 -7.48
CA VAL A 52 6.04 -1.49 -6.31
C VAL A 52 5.24 -1.35 -5.01
N ALA A 53 4.50 -0.25 -4.85
CA ALA A 53 3.67 -0.01 -3.67
C ALA A 53 2.57 -1.06 -3.50
N GLN A 54 1.96 -1.54 -4.60
CA GLN A 54 0.99 -2.64 -4.54
C GLN A 54 1.63 -3.92 -4.00
N VAL A 55 2.80 -4.31 -4.50
CA VAL A 55 3.50 -5.51 -4.00
C VAL A 55 3.93 -5.33 -2.54
N ASP A 56 4.47 -4.17 -2.17
CA ASP A 56 4.88 -3.88 -0.79
C ASP A 56 3.67 -3.98 0.17
N ILE A 57 2.49 -3.51 -0.23
CA ILE A 57 1.25 -3.70 0.55
C ILE A 57 0.94 -5.19 0.71
N MET A 58 0.95 -5.96 -0.38
CA MET A 58 0.63 -7.39 -0.36
C MET A 58 1.62 -8.20 0.50
N LEU A 59 2.91 -7.80 0.53
CA LEU A 59 3.92 -8.42 1.40
C LEU A 59 3.65 -8.22 2.90
N THR A 60 2.87 -7.20 3.26
CA THR A 60 2.47 -6.92 4.65
C THR A 60 1.09 -7.44 5.00
N GLU A 61 0.43 -8.14 4.08
CA GLU A 61 -0.88 -8.74 4.29
C GLU A 61 -0.82 -9.72 5.48
N PRO A 62 -1.69 -9.57 6.49
CA PRO A 62 -1.69 -10.50 7.62
C PRO A 62 -2.23 -11.87 7.21
N ASP A 63 -1.71 -12.90 7.87
CA ASP A 63 -2.28 -14.25 7.84
C ASP A 63 -3.69 -14.23 8.46
N GLY A 64 -4.68 -14.73 7.73
CA GLY A 64 -6.07 -14.80 8.19
C GLY A 64 -7.09 -14.34 7.15
N GLU A 65 -8.33 -14.79 7.33
CA GLU A 65 -9.45 -14.39 6.47
C GLU A 65 -9.94 -12.98 6.80
N GLY A 66 -10.43 -12.27 5.79
CA GLY A 66 -10.89 -10.89 5.94
C GLY A 66 -12.03 -10.74 6.95
N ASP A 67 -12.93 -11.72 7.03
CA ASP A 67 -14.08 -11.70 7.92
C ASP A 67 -13.68 -11.89 9.39
N ALA A 68 -12.67 -12.73 9.65
CA ALA A 68 -12.13 -12.92 10.98
C ALA A 68 -11.44 -11.64 11.50
N LEU A 69 -10.69 -10.95 10.65
CA LEU A 69 -10.07 -9.67 10.98
C LEU A 69 -11.12 -8.56 11.20
N GLU A 70 -12.21 -8.57 10.43
CA GLU A 70 -13.31 -7.64 10.62
C GLU A 70 -14.02 -7.86 11.96
N ALA A 71 -14.32 -9.11 12.30
CA ALA A 71 -14.90 -9.45 13.59
C ALA A 71 -13.99 -9.04 14.76
N ALA A 72 -12.68 -9.25 14.64
CA ALA A 72 -11.70 -8.84 15.65
C ALA A 72 -11.67 -7.32 15.84
N ALA A 73 -11.62 -6.56 14.75
CA ALA A 73 -11.64 -5.09 14.79
C ALA A 73 -12.96 -4.54 15.34
N ALA A 74 -14.10 -5.19 15.04
CA ALA A 74 -15.40 -4.81 15.57
C ALA A 74 -15.56 -5.12 17.07
N ALA A 75 -14.95 -6.21 17.55
CA ALA A 75 -15.00 -6.60 18.96
C ALA A 75 -14.15 -5.66 19.86
N ALA A 76 -13.08 -5.08 19.30
CA ALA A 76 -12.23 -4.12 20.01
C ALA A 76 -11.91 -2.89 19.15
N PRO A 77 -12.83 -1.92 19.02
CA PRO A 77 -12.65 -0.76 18.14
C PRO A 77 -11.46 0.17 18.48
N GLY A 78 -10.91 0.07 19.70
CA GLY A 78 -9.70 0.78 20.13
C GLY A 78 -8.41 -0.01 19.94
N ASP A 79 -8.48 -1.26 19.45
CA ASP A 79 -7.30 -2.06 19.13
C ASP A 79 -6.74 -1.62 17.77
N LEU A 80 -5.76 -0.72 17.83
CA LEU A 80 -5.05 -0.22 16.65
C LEU A 80 -4.31 -1.34 15.89
N GLY A 81 -3.95 -2.43 16.56
CA GLY A 81 -3.37 -3.63 15.95
C GLY A 81 -4.36 -4.37 15.07
N ALA A 82 -5.56 -4.63 15.58
CA ALA A 82 -6.65 -5.26 14.81
C ALA A 82 -7.08 -4.38 13.62
N LEU A 83 -7.19 -3.06 13.83
CA LEU A 83 -7.49 -2.11 12.76
C LEU A 83 -6.39 -2.10 11.67
N LEU A 84 -5.12 -2.11 12.06
CA LEU A 84 -4.01 -2.12 11.10
C LEU A 84 -4.00 -3.41 10.28
N ALA A 85 -4.20 -4.57 10.93
CA ALA A 85 -4.26 -5.86 10.24
C ALA A 85 -5.41 -5.87 9.22
N LEU A 86 -6.61 -5.44 9.63
CA LEU A 86 -7.74 -5.32 8.72
C LEU A 86 -7.44 -4.35 7.57
N ALA A 87 -6.85 -3.18 7.85
CA ALA A 87 -6.51 -2.19 6.83
C ALA A 87 -5.53 -2.75 5.78
N ARG A 88 -4.48 -3.46 6.21
CA ARG A 88 -3.53 -4.12 5.30
C ARG A 88 -4.19 -5.20 4.46
N LYS A 89 -5.07 -6.02 5.06
CA LYS A 89 -5.85 -7.03 4.32
C LYS A 89 -6.73 -6.39 3.25
N ARG A 90 -7.46 -5.32 3.60
CA ARG A 90 -8.30 -4.56 2.66
C ARG A 90 -7.46 -3.97 1.53
N ALA A 91 -6.29 -3.41 1.85
CA ALA A 91 -5.39 -2.82 0.86
C ALA A 91 -4.85 -3.87 -0.12
N ALA A 92 -4.41 -5.04 0.37
CA ALA A 92 -3.92 -6.14 -0.46
C ALA A 92 -5.01 -6.71 -1.40
N GLN A 93 -6.27 -6.66 -0.97
CA GLN A 93 -7.43 -7.05 -1.78
C GLN A 93 -7.91 -5.97 -2.77
N GLY A 94 -7.22 -4.84 -2.86
CA GLY A 94 -7.62 -3.71 -3.71
C GLY A 94 -8.78 -2.88 -3.15
N ARG A 95 -9.25 -3.16 -1.93
CA ARG A 95 -10.30 -2.39 -1.22
C ARG A 95 -9.71 -1.13 -0.59
N HIS A 96 -9.09 -0.29 -1.42
CA HIS A 96 -8.25 0.83 -0.97
C HIS A 96 -9.02 1.93 -0.23
N ALA A 97 -10.29 2.17 -0.56
CA ALA A 97 -11.10 3.17 0.16
C ALA A 97 -11.33 2.76 1.63
N GLU A 98 -11.72 1.52 1.85
CA GLU A 98 -11.93 0.96 3.20
C GLU A 98 -10.61 0.88 3.98
N ALA A 99 -9.53 0.47 3.32
CA ALA A 99 -8.20 0.44 3.92
C ALA A 99 -7.74 1.84 4.37
N LEU A 100 -7.99 2.86 3.54
CA LEU A 100 -7.64 4.24 3.83
C LEU A 100 -8.43 4.78 5.03
N ASP A 101 -9.72 4.46 5.13
CA ASP A 101 -10.54 4.88 6.27
C ASP A 101 -10.00 4.33 7.59
N LEU A 102 -9.66 3.03 7.63
CA LEU A 102 -9.05 2.38 8.79
C LEU A 102 -7.67 2.95 9.12
N ALA A 103 -6.82 3.17 8.11
CA ALA A 103 -5.49 3.74 8.31
C ALA A 103 -5.56 5.17 8.87
N LEU A 104 -6.48 6.00 8.36
CA LEU A 104 -6.71 7.35 8.88
C LEU A 104 -7.34 7.35 10.27
N GLN A 105 -8.15 6.34 10.62
CA GLN A 105 -8.62 6.17 12.00
C GLN A 105 -7.43 5.93 12.93
N ILE A 106 -6.51 5.03 12.59
CA ILE A 106 -5.29 4.79 13.40
C ILE A 106 -4.49 6.08 13.56
N VAL A 107 -4.27 6.84 12.48
CA VAL A 107 -3.54 8.12 12.53
C VAL A 107 -4.23 9.15 13.43
N ARG A 108 -5.58 9.16 13.45
CA ARG A 108 -6.35 10.06 14.33
C ARG A 108 -6.18 9.69 15.80
N GLU A 109 -6.21 8.40 16.12
CA GLU A 109 -6.08 7.92 17.49
C GLU A 109 -4.66 8.12 18.03
N ASP A 110 -3.64 7.66 17.30
CA ASP A 110 -2.24 7.88 17.62
C ASP A 110 -1.37 7.78 16.36
N MET A 111 -0.91 8.93 15.86
CA MET A 111 -0.04 9.02 14.69
C MET A 111 1.33 8.36 14.88
N SER A 112 1.83 8.27 16.12
CA SER A 112 3.16 7.72 16.43
C SER A 112 3.13 6.22 16.73
N TRP A 113 1.93 5.68 16.97
CA TRP A 113 1.74 4.27 17.30
C TRP A 113 2.38 3.35 16.26
N ASN A 114 3.11 2.35 16.76
CA ASN A 114 3.85 1.39 15.94
C ASN A 114 4.76 2.05 14.88
N ASN A 115 5.58 3.02 15.30
CA ASN A 115 6.47 3.81 14.44
C ASN A 115 5.74 4.55 13.30
N GLY A 116 4.46 4.87 13.49
CA GLY A 116 3.64 5.53 12.49
C GLY A 116 3.08 4.60 11.41
N ALA A 117 2.85 3.32 11.73
CA ALA A 117 2.35 2.33 10.78
C ALA A 117 1.06 2.75 10.05
N GLY A 118 0.14 3.47 10.73
CA GLY A 118 -1.07 3.99 10.09
C GLY A 118 -0.77 5.05 9.01
N LYS A 119 0.20 5.93 9.27
CA LYS A 119 0.65 6.95 8.31
C LYS A 119 1.40 6.30 7.15
N GLU A 120 2.26 5.33 7.43
CA GLU A 120 3.00 4.57 6.42
C GLU A 120 2.04 3.89 5.43
N LEU A 121 1.05 3.14 5.94
CA LEU A 121 0.05 2.48 5.09
C LEU A 121 -0.77 3.48 4.27
N THR A 122 -1.13 4.62 4.87
CA THR A 122 -1.84 5.71 4.16
C THR A 122 -1.03 6.20 2.96
N LEU A 123 0.29 6.41 3.13
CA LEU A 123 1.18 6.85 2.06
C LEU A 123 1.36 5.78 0.99
N GLN A 124 1.53 4.51 1.37
CA GLN A 124 1.62 3.39 0.44
C GLN A 124 0.36 3.27 -0.44
N ILE A 125 -0.84 3.46 0.13
CA ILE A 125 -2.10 3.47 -0.64
C ILE A 125 -2.11 4.63 -1.65
N PHE A 126 -1.61 5.82 -1.28
CA PHE A 126 -1.53 6.95 -2.22
C PHE A 126 -0.54 6.69 -3.36
N GLU A 127 0.58 6.04 -3.07
CA GLU A 127 1.57 5.65 -4.08
C GLU A 127 1.01 4.58 -5.02
N SER A 128 0.30 3.59 -4.47
CA SER A 128 -0.26 2.47 -5.22
C SER A 128 -1.39 2.88 -6.17
N LEU A 129 -2.17 3.90 -5.80
CA LEU A 129 -3.26 4.47 -6.61
C LEU A 129 -2.81 5.62 -7.52
N GLY A 130 -1.66 6.22 -7.22
CA GLY A 130 -1.19 7.43 -7.89
C GLY A 130 -1.93 8.72 -7.47
N PRO A 131 -1.42 9.88 -7.91
CA PRO A 131 -1.90 11.20 -7.48
C PRO A 131 -3.27 11.61 -8.05
N ASP A 132 -3.67 11.06 -9.19
CA ASP A 132 -4.92 11.45 -9.87
C ASP A 132 -6.16 10.74 -9.34
N SER A 133 -5.99 9.69 -8.53
CA SER A 133 -7.08 8.96 -7.89
C SER A 133 -7.86 9.86 -6.92
N GLU A 134 -9.19 9.82 -7.00
CA GLU A 134 -10.06 10.55 -6.07
C GLU A 134 -9.91 10.09 -4.62
N ILE A 135 -9.57 8.81 -4.41
CA ILE A 135 -9.25 8.25 -3.08
C ILE A 135 -7.98 8.93 -2.54
N THR A 136 -6.93 9.05 -3.35
CA THR A 136 -5.68 9.73 -2.98
C THR A 136 -5.91 11.20 -2.65
N LYS A 137 -6.64 11.93 -3.51
CA LYS A 137 -6.94 13.36 -3.31
C LYS A 137 -7.70 13.59 -2.00
N THR A 138 -8.77 12.82 -1.78
CA THR A 138 -9.59 12.91 -0.58
C THR A 138 -8.81 12.53 0.68
N GLY A 139 -8.03 11.45 0.59
CA GLY A 139 -7.19 10.96 1.67
C GLY A 139 -6.12 11.97 2.08
N ARG A 140 -5.40 12.57 1.13
CA ARG A 140 -4.39 13.60 1.42
C ARG A 140 -4.98 14.78 2.18
N ARG A 141 -6.15 15.27 1.76
CA ARG A 141 -6.85 16.35 2.47
C ARG A 141 -7.17 15.97 3.92
N ARG A 142 -7.68 14.75 4.14
CA ARG A 142 -8.00 14.24 5.49
C ARG A 142 -6.75 14.08 6.34
N LEU A 143 -5.69 13.51 5.77
CA LEU A 143 -4.41 13.34 6.46
C LEU A 143 -3.82 14.69 6.88
N THR A 144 -3.76 15.67 5.97
CA THR A 144 -3.30 17.03 6.30
C THR A 144 -4.10 17.63 7.45
N ASN A 145 -5.43 17.51 7.45
CA ASN A 145 -6.25 18.00 8.56
C ASN A 145 -5.90 17.32 9.89
N LEU A 146 -5.58 16.02 9.90
CA LEU A 146 -5.16 15.33 11.14
C LEU A 146 -3.77 15.77 11.63
N LEU A 147 -2.88 16.20 10.73
CA LEU A 147 -1.50 16.59 11.08
C LEU A 147 -1.36 18.02 11.60
N PHE A 148 -2.31 18.89 11.28
CA PHE A 148 -2.21 20.34 11.53
C PHE A 148 -3.39 20.90 12.35
N VAL A 149 -4.23 20.03 12.91
CA VAL A 149 -5.23 20.38 13.93
C VAL A 149 -4.60 20.38 15.32
#